data_AF-A0A969LHX3-F1
#
_entry.id   AF-A0A969LHX3-F1
#
_cell.length_a   1.000
_cell.length_b   1.000
_cell.length_c   1.000
_cell.angle_alpha   90.00
_cell.angle_beta   90.00
_cell.angle_gamma   90.00
#
_symmetry.space_group_name_H-M   'P 1'
#
loop_
_entity.id
_entity.type
_entity.pdbx_description
1 polymer ?
#
loop_
_entity_poly.entity_id
_entity_poly.type
_entity_poly.pdbx_seq_one_letter_code
_entity_poly.pdbx_strand_id
1 'polypeptide(L)'
;MSSATNPDLRAFRERGGRLIVHQGWSDPSTATLATVDYYETLMRVIGSRERTQEFARLYLLPGVGHCGGGRGAGMVDFLSALERWVERGEAPEQLVGYHITGEVDPGAPRFPIDPAQVDFTRAYYPYPAIAKFSGKGEANDYRSWVKAMPGKK
;
A
#
# COMPACT_ATOMS: atom_id res chain seq x y z
N MET A 1 -3.84 -28.72 1.79
CA MET A 1 -3.40 -27.32 2.01
C MET A 1 -3.14 -26.68 0.65
N SER A 2 -3.98 -25.75 0.22
CA SER A 2 -3.72 -24.95 -0.98
C SER A 2 -2.77 -23.81 -0.62
N SER A 3 -1.53 -23.87 -1.10
CA SER A 3 -0.59 -22.75 -1.00
C SER A 3 -0.91 -21.73 -2.10
N ALA A 4 -1.10 -20.46 -1.74
CA ALA A 4 -1.36 -19.38 -2.70
C ALA A 4 -0.05 -18.71 -3.19
N THR A 5 0.93 -19.53 -3.60
CA THR A 5 2.29 -19.06 -3.92
C THR A 5 2.58 -18.98 -5.42
N ASN A 6 1.60 -19.20 -6.30
CA ASN A 6 1.80 -19.10 -7.74
C ASN A 6 2.04 -17.62 -8.15
N PRO A 7 3.23 -17.28 -8.67
CA PRO A 7 3.53 -15.92 -9.12
C PRO A 7 3.05 -15.65 -10.56
N ASP A 8 2.58 -16.66 -11.30
CA ASP A 8 2.12 -16.47 -12.67
C ASP A 8 0.67 -15.95 -12.70
N LEU A 9 0.55 -14.63 -12.74
CA LEU A 9 -0.73 -13.92 -12.83
C LEU A 9 -1.05 -13.44 -14.25
N ARG A 10 -0.43 -14.01 -15.30
CA ARG A 10 -0.67 -13.58 -16.69
C ARG A 10 -2.14 -13.67 -17.09
N ALA A 11 -2.79 -14.79 -16.78
CA ALA A 11 -4.21 -14.97 -17.10
C ALA A 11 -5.13 -13.99 -16.34
N PHE A 12 -4.75 -13.58 -15.12
CA PHE A 12 -5.47 -12.55 -14.37
C PHE A 12 -5.32 -11.17 -15.04
N ARG A 13 -4.10 -10.82 -15.44
CA ARG A 13 -3.81 -9.58 -16.20
C ARG A 13 -4.56 -9.54 -17.53
N GLU A 14 -4.55 -10.64 -18.29
CA GLU A 14 -5.21 -10.75 -19.61
C GLU A 14 -6.72 -10.58 -19.54
N ARG A 15 -7.34 -10.90 -18.39
CA ARG A 15 -8.77 -10.63 -18.12
C ARG A 15 -9.04 -9.21 -17.59
N GLY A 16 -8.04 -8.33 -17.59
CA GLY A 16 -8.18 -6.96 -17.09
C GLY A 16 -8.12 -6.83 -15.56
N GLY A 17 -7.70 -7.88 -14.84
CA GLY A 17 -7.62 -7.87 -13.38
C GLY A 17 -6.70 -6.77 -12.83
N ARG A 18 -7.02 -6.26 -11.64
CA ARG A 18 -6.23 -5.28 -10.88
C ARG A 18 -6.01 -5.80 -9.46
N LEU A 19 -4.78 -5.67 -8.96
CA LEU A 19 -4.36 -6.18 -7.67
C LEU A 19 -3.62 -5.08 -6.89
N ILE A 20 -4.12 -4.79 -5.70
CA ILE A 20 -3.41 -4.03 -4.68
C ILE A 20 -2.99 -5.02 -3.60
N VAL A 21 -1.68 -5.12 -3.36
CA VAL A 21 -1.11 -5.84 -2.22
C VAL A 21 -0.65 -4.81 -1.22
N HIS A 22 -1.01 -4.97 0.04
CA HIS A 22 -0.55 -4.09 1.11
C HIS A 22 -0.03 -4.91 2.27
N GLN A 23 1.01 -4.42 2.94
CA GLN A 23 1.63 -5.13 4.06
C GLN A 23 2.19 -4.16 5.10
N GLY A 24 1.84 -4.39 6.37
CA GLY A 24 2.44 -3.68 7.50
C GLY A 24 3.91 -4.02 7.64
N TRP A 25 4.79 -3.01 7.73
CA TRP A 25 6.23 -3.25 7.90
C TRP A 25 6.59 -3.67 9.33
N SER A 26 5.66 -3.46 10.27
CA SER A 26 5.80 -3.81 11.68
C SER A 26 4.85 -4.95 12.08
N ASP A 27 4.37 -5.74 11.11
CA ASP A 27 3.53 -6.92 11.36
C ASP A 27 4.37 -8.05 12.00
N PRO A 28 4.06 -8.48 13.23
CA PRO A 28 4.78 -9.58 13.88
C PRO A 28 4.27 -10.97 13.46
N SER A 29 3.09 -11.05 12.85
CA SER A 29 2.38 -12.29 12.52
C SER A 29 2.67 -12.77 11.10
N THR A 30 2.92 -11.86 10.17
CA THR A 30 3.27 -12.22 8.78
C THR A 30 4.63 -11.66 8.38
N ALA A 31 5.46 -12.50 7.78
CA ALA A 31 6.80 -12.10 7.34
C ALA A 31 6.69 -11.12 6.16
N THR A 32 6.86 -9.83 6.42
CA THR A 32 6.79 -8.79 5.39
C THR A 32 7.75 -9.03 4.23
N LEU A 33 8.94 -9.59 4.52
CA LEU A 33 9.90 -9.97 3.48
C LEU A 33 9.35 -11.06 2.54
N ALA A 34 8.54 -12.01 3.02
CA ALA A 34 7.93 -13.01 2.15
C ALA A 34 6.94 -12.38 1.15
N THR A 35 6.22 -11.31 1.55
CA THR A 35 5.35 -10.56 0.63
C THR A 35 6.16 -9.82 -0.42
N VAL A 36 7.30 -9.21 -0.03
CA VAL A 36 8.24 -8.57 -0.96
C VAL A 36 8.79 -9.62 -1.93
N ASP A 37 9.26 -10.76 -1.44
CA ASP A 37 9.82 -11.85 -2.25
C ASP A 37 8.79 -12.39 -3.25
N TYR A 38 7.52 -12.54 -2.85
CA TYR A 38 6.44 -12.92 -3.76
C TYR A 38 6.25 -11.87 -4.87
N TYR A 39 6.15 -10.59 -4.50
CA TYR A 39 5.96 -9.52 -5.47
C TYR A 39 7.15 -9.37 -6.43
N GLU A 40 8.38 -9.56 -5.96
CA GLU A 40 9.57 -9.59 -6.82
C GLU A 40 9.61 -10.82 -7.72
N THR A 41 9.12 -11.97 -7.26
CA THR A 41 8.97 -13.17 -8.08
C THR A 41 7.93 -12.97 -9.17
N LEU A 42 6.77 -12.39 -8.83
CA LEU A 42 5.76 -11.96 -9.79
C LEU A 42 6.37 -11.03 -10.85
N MET A 43 7.12 -10.00 -10.43
CA MET A 43 7.80 -9.09 -11.37
C MET A 43 8.74 -9.81 -12.33
N ARG A 44 9.52 -10.79 -11.83
CA ARG A 44 10.41 -11.61 -12.66
C ARG A 44 9.64 -12.47 -13.67
N VAL A 45 8.50 -13.06 -13.27
CA VAL A 45 7.66 -13.90 -14.14
C VAL A 45 6.93 -13.09 -15.21
N ILE A 46 6.44 -11.91 -14.87
CA ILE A 46 5.79 -11.00 -15.83
C ILE A 46 6.82 -10.36 -16.78
N GLY A 47 8.07 -10.22 -16.33
CA GLY A 47 9.22 -9.83 -17.12
C GLY A 47 9.68 -8.39 -16.95
N SER A 48 8.95 -7.54 -16.22
CA SER A 48 9.44 -6.23 -15.80
C SER A 48 8.59 -5.64 -14.66
N ARG A 49 9.13 -4.61 -13.99
CA ARG A 49 8.39 -3.85 -12.97
C ARG A 49 7.23 -3.09 -13.61
N GLU A 50 7.48 -2.44 -14.73
CA GLU A 50 6.53 -1.59 -15.45
C GLU A 50 5.29 -2.42 -15.85
N ARG A 51 5.53 -3.56 -16.50
CA ARG A 51 4.47 -4.51 -16.91
C ARG A 51 3.72 -5.12 -15.74
N THR A 52 4.35 -5.20 -14.58
CA THR A 52 3.69 -5.70 -13.36
C THR A 52 2.83 -4.59 -12.74
N GLN A 53 3.37 -3.38 -12.60
CA GLN A 53 2.69 -2.23 -12.01
C GLN A 53 1.51 -1.70 -12.85
N GLU A 54 1.38 -2.12 -14.11
CA GLU A 54 0.18 -1.96 -14.93
C GLU A 54 -1.07 -2.64 -14.34
N PHE A 55 -0.90 -3.72 -13.55
CA PHE A 55 -2.03 -4.48 -13.01
C PHE A 55 -1.88 -4.93 -11.55
N ALA A 56 -0.68 -4.94 -10.98
CA ALA A 56 -0.40 -5.36 -9.62
C ALA A 56 0.55 -4.37 -8.94
N ARG A 57 0.15 -3.80 -7.80
CA ARG A 57 0.96 -2.84 -7.03
C ARG A 57 1.07 -3.26 -5.57
N LEU A 58 2.30 -3.23 -5.04
CA LEU A 58 2.58 -3.46 -3.62
C LEU A 58 2.79 -2.13 -2.89
N TYR A 59 2.14 -1.96 -1.73
CA TYR A 59 2.36 -0.87 -0.79
C TYR A 59 2.85 -1.42 0.54
N LEU A 60 3.97 -0.90 1.02
CA LEU A 60 4.53 -1.23 2.32
C LEU A 60 4.21 -0.08 3.28
N LEU A 61 3.68 -0.39 4.46
CA LEU A 61 3.20 0.60 5.41
C LEU A 61 4.10 0.61 6.65
N PRO A 62 5.07 1.53 6.77
CA PRO A 62 5.93 1.62 7.94
C PRO A 62 5.13 1.91 9.22
N GLY A 63 5.49 1.21 10.30
CA GLY A 63 4.85 1.37 11.61
C GLY A 63 3.50 0.68 11.76
N VAL A 64 2.93 0.14 10.67
CA VAL A 64 1.65 -0.58 10.69
C VAL A 64 1.87 -2.04 11.07
N GLY A 65 1.03 -2.53 11.99
CA GLY A 65 1.04 -3.90 12.49
C GLY A 65 0.24 -4.87 11.61
N HIS A 66 -0.29 -5.93 12.24
CA HIS A 66 -1.08 -6.95 11.55
C HIS A 66 -2.42 -6.38 11.04
N CYS A 67 -2.58 -6.30 9.73
CA CYS A 67 -3.70 -5.71 8.99
C CYS A 67 -3.98 -4.21 9.25
N GLY A 68 -3.55 -3.65 10.37
CA GLY A 68 -3.77 -2.28 10.80
C GLY A 68 -3.12 -2.01 12.15
N GLY A 69 -3.51 -0.90 12.79
CA GLY A 69 -2.94 -0.47 14.07
C GLY A 69 -1.43 -0.22 14.00
N GLY A 70 -0.76 -0.33 15.15
CA GLY A 70 0.64 0.06 15.28
C GLY A 70 0.80 1.58 15.36
N ARG A 71 2.02 2.07 15.12
CA ARG A 71 2.37 3.50 15.19
C ARG A 71 2.37 4.18 13.82
N GLY A 72 1.90 3.48 12.79
CA GLY A 72 1.90 3.91 11.40
C GLY A 72 0.50 4.28 10.91
N ALA A 73 0.45 5.03 9.81
CA ALA A 73 -0.80 5.50 9.22
C ALA A 73 -1.53 4.39 8.42
N GLY A 74 -2.06 3.39 9.13
CA GLY A 74 -2.59 2.16 8.52
C GLY A 74 -3.98 2.26 7.90
N MET A 75 -4.72 3.34 8.15
CA MET A 75 -6.04 3.53 7.54
C MET A 75 -5.86 4.06 6.12
N VAL A 76 -6.06 3.21 5.12
CA VAL A 76 -5.94 3.56 3.69
C VAL A 76 -7.20 3.11 2.95
N ASP A 77 -7.76 3.97 2.11
CA ASP A 77 -8.95 3.66 1.31
C ASP A 77 -8.57 2.86 0.05
N PHE A 78 -8.23 1.59 0.25
CA PHE A 78 -7.85 0.69 -0.82
C PHE A 78 -9.01 0.34 -1.75
N LEU A 79 -10.25 0.31 -1.24
CA LEU A 79 -11.42 -0.04 -2.05
C LEU A 79 -11.69 1.03 -3.10
N SER A 80 -11.81 2.30 -2.69
CA SER A 80 -12.01 3.40 -3.65
C SER A 80 -10.85 3.53 -4.63
N ALA A 81 -9.62 3.20 -4.21
CA ALA A 81 -8.46 3.16 -5.09
C ALA A 81 -8.55 2.04 -6.13
N LEU A 82 -9.01 0.86 -5.73
CA LEU A 82 -9.20 -0.28 -6.63
C LEU A 82 -10.35 -0.03 -7.61
N GLU A 83 -11.47 0.54 -7.16
CA GLU A 83 -12.61 0.92 -8.01
C GLU A 83 -12.17 1.90 -9.11
N ARG A 84 -11.49 2.99 -8.75
CA ARG A 84 -10.94 3.93 -9.74
C ARG A 84 -9.99 3.26 -10.73
N TRP A 85 -9.17 2.32 -10.26
CA TRP A 85 -8.24 1.62 -11.15
C TRP A 85 -8.95 0.67 -12.12
N VAL A 86 -9.96 -0.06 -11.64
CA VAL A 86 -10.74 -1.01 -12.45
C VAL A 86 -11.65 -0.28 -13.42
N GLU A 87 -12.38 0.73 -12.96
CA GLU A 87 -13.45 1.37 -13.73
C GLU A 87 -12.96 2.51 -14.61
N ARG A 88 -11.89 3.22 -14.19
CA ARG A 88 -11.41 4.44 -14.85
C ARG A 88 -9.99 4.32 -15.39
N GLY A 89 -9.32 3.19 -15.14
CA GLY A 89 -7.92 3.01 -15.50
C GLY A 89 -6.95 3.87 -14.67
N GLU A 90 -7.42 4.46 -13.57
CA GLU A 90 -6.64 5.36 -12.72
C GLU A 90 -5.85 4.57 -11.69
N ALA A 91 -4.66 4.12 -12.08
CA ALA A 91 -3.80 3.35 -11.20
C ALA A 91 -3.27 4.21 -10.03
N PRO A 92 -3.30 3.73 -8.77
CA PRO A 92 -2.96 4.55 -7.61
C PRO A 92 -1.46 4.89 -7.54
N GLU A 93 -1.04 6.06 -8.01
CA GLU A 93 0.37 6.49 -7.94
C GLU A 93 0.80 6.92 -6.53
N GLN A 94 -0.17 7.38 -5.73
CA GLN A 94 -0.02 7.74 -4.33
C GLN A 94 -1.30 7.33 -3.59
N LEU A 95 -1.15 6.71 -2.43
CA LEU A 95 -2.23 6.49 -1.47
C LEU A 95 -1.97 7.31 -0.22
N VAL A 96 -3.04 7.75 0.45
CA VAL A 96 -2.94 8.47 1.73
C VAL A 96 -3.29 7.49 2.84
N GLY A 97 -2.36 7.33 3.77
CA GLY A 97 -2.60 6.67 5.05
C GLY A 97 -2.95 7.69 6.12
N TYR A 98 -3.89 7.33 6.97
CA TYR A 98 -4.26 8.08 8.17
C TYR A 98 -3.88 7.25 9.39
N HIS A 99 -3.18 7.87 10.34
CA HIS A 99 -3.10 7.35 11.70
C HIS A 99 -4.27 7.98 12.46
N ILE A 100 -5.05 7.12 13.12
CA ILE A 100 -6.22 7.55 13.86
C ILE A 100 -6.01 7.23 15.34
N THR A 101 -6.46 8.16 16.17
CA THR A 101 -6.43 8.08 17.63
C THR A 101 -7.85 7.90 18.15
N GLY A 102 -7.98 7.23 19.30
CA GLY A 102 -9.27 6.91 19.91
C GLY A 102 -9.82 5.55 19.51
N GLU A 103 -10.99 5.22 20.05
CA GLU A 103 -11.67 3.97 19.75
C GLU A 103 -12.25 3.99 18.34
N VAL A 104 -12.05 2.89 17.63
CA VAL A 104 -12.66 2.69 16.31
C VAL A 104 -13.73 1.62 16.44
N ASP A 105 -14.98 2.02 16.23
CA ASP A 105 -16.10 1.08 16.21
C ASP A 105 -15.89 0.04 15.09
N PRO A 106 -15.76 -1.25 15.42
CA PRO A 106 -15.57 -2.29 14.41
C PRO A 106 -16.77 -2.46 13.47
N GLY A 107 -17.97 -1.99 13.85
CA GLY A 107 -19.18 -2.03 13.03
C GLY A 107 -19.41 -0.80 12.15
N ALA A 108 -18.65 0.28 12.37
CA ALA A 108 -18.80 1.51 11.60
C ALA A 108 -18.05 1.45 10.26
N PRO A 109 -18.54 2.18 9.22
CA PRO A 109 -17.77 2.40 8.01
C PRO A 109 -16.41 3.03 8.33
N ARG A 110 -15.34 2.50 7.72
CA ARG A 110 -13.98 3.01 7.92
C ARG A 110 -13.71 4.33 7.19
N PHE A 111 -14.51 4.63 6.17
CA PHE A 111 -14.40 5.84 5.35
C PHE A 111 -15.78 6.48 5.12
N PRO A 112 -15.88 7.82 5.04
CA PRO A 112 -14.79 8.79 5.27
C PRO A 112 -14.36 8.84 6.75
N ILE A 113 -13.08 9.12 6.99
CA ILE A 113 -12.53 9.22 8.36
C ILE A 113 -12.92 10.57 8.96
N ASP A 114 -13.30 10.58 10.24
CA ASP A 114 -13.49 11.81 11.00
C ASP A 114 -12.14 12.54 11.16
N PRO A 115 -11.96 13.75 10.63
CA PRO A 115 -10.72 14.50 10.77
C PRO A 115 -10.30 14.74 12.23
N ALA A 116 -11.25 14.78 13.18
CA ALA A 116 -10.95 14.95 14.60
C ALA A 116 -10.20 13.76 15.20
N GLN A 117 -10.25 12.59 14.55
CA GLN A 117 -9.55 11.38 14.99
C GLN A 117 -8.13 11.28 14.41
N VAL A 118 -7.79 12.08 13.41
CA VAL A 118 -6.49 11.98 12.69
C VAL A 118 -5.44 12.85 13.37
N ASP A 119 -4.35 12.24 13.83
CA ASP A 119 -3.19 12.97 14.37
C ASP A 119 -2.09 13.21 13.32
N PHE A 120 -1.89 12.28 12.38
CA PHE A 120 -1.00 12.47 11.23
C PHE A 120 -1.39 11.62 10.02
N THR A 121 -0.87 12.02 8.87
CA THR A 121 -1.04 11.33 7.59
C THR A 121 0.29 11.01 6.93
N ARG A 122 0.32 9.98 6.09
CA ARG A 122 1.51 9.57 5.31
C ARG A 122 1.15 9.27 3.87
N ALA A 123 2.02 9.66 2.96
CA ALA A 123 1.93 9.25 1.57
C ALA A 123 2.52 7.84 1.43
N TYR A 124 1.85 6.97 0.68
CA TYR A 124 2.36 5.66 0.30
C TYR A 124 2.49 5.58 -1.21
N TYR A 125 3.58 4.99 -1.68
CA TYR A 125 3.92 4.88 -3.09
C TYR A 125 4.08 3.39 -3.46
N PRO A 126 3.83 3.02 -4.72
CA PRO A 126 4.07 1.67 -5.19
C PRO A 126 5.54 1.25 -5.00
N TYR A 127 5.76 0.07 -4.43
CA TYR A 127 7.08 -0.54 -4.25
C TYR A 127 7.87 -0.53 -5.57
N PRO A 128 9.17 -0.17 -5.54
CA PRO A 128 10.01 0.01 -4.35
C PRO A 128 10.08 1.45 -3.85
N ALA A 129 9.29 2.37 -4.39
CA ALA A 129 9.35 3.75 -3.94
C ALA A 129 8.91 3.86 -2.47
N ILE A 130 9.57 4.76 -1.75
CA ILE A 130 9.29 5.09 -0.36
C ILE A 130 8.87 6.56 -0.25
N ALA A 131 8.21 6.90 0.84
CA ALA A 131 7.96 8.29 1.20
C ALA A 131 9.16 8.87 1.95
N LYS A 132 9.64 10.03 1.50
CA LYS A 132 10.71 10.79 2.14
C LYS A 132 10.20 12.18 2.50
N PHE A 133 10.40 12.59 3.75
CA PHE A 133 10.07 13.96 4.15
C PHE A 133 10.89 14.95 3.32
N SER A 134 10.22 15.95 2.76
CA SER A 134 10.85 16.95 1.88
C SER A 134 11.78 17.91 2.61
N GLY A 135 11.71 17.97 3.94
CA GLY A 135 12.36 19.00 4.75
C GLY A 135 11.54 20.29 4.85
N LYS A 136 10.35 20.36 4.24
CA LYS A 136 9.48 21.54 4.22
C LYS A 136 8.04 21.18 4.59
N GLY A 137 7.36 22.13 5.24
CA GLY A 137 5.98 21.97 5.73
C GLY A 137 5.88 21.05 6.95
N GLU A 138 4.64 20.70 7.32
CA GLU A 138 4.35 19.93 8.52
C GLU A 138 4.66 18.44 8.35
N ALA A 139 5.49 17.88 9.24
CA ALA A 139 5.85 16.47 9.18
C ALA A 139 4.65 15.53 9.35
N ASN A 140 3.55 16.00 9.96
CA ASN A 140 2.32 15.23 10.14
C ASN A 140 1.36 15.27 8.93
N ASP A 141 1.68 16.04 7.89
CA ASP A 141 0.89 16.12 6.66
C ASP A 141 1.54 15.30 5.54
N TYR A 142 0.80 14.37 4.91
CA TYR A 142 1.27 13.55 3.80
C TYR A 142 1.80 14.38 2.62
N ARG A 143 1.31 15.62 2.45
CA ARG A 143 1.74 16.54 1.39
C ARG A 143 3.19 16.96 1.51
N SER A 144 3.77 16.88 2.71
CA SER A 144 5.19 17.15 2.96
C SER A 144 6.12 15.96 2.66
N TRP A 145 5.57 14.82 2.25
CA TRP A 145 6.31 13.59 1.93
C TRP A 145 6.28 13.32 0.43
N VAL A 146 7.47 13.16 -0.16
CA VAL A 146 7.66 12.98 -1.61
C VAL A 146 8.13 11.57 -1.94
N LYS A 147 7.82 11.12 -3.16
CA LYS A 147 8.28 9.84 -3.70
C LYS A 147 9.80 9.84 -3.82
N ALA A 148 10.44 8.85 -3.24
CA ALA A 148 11.87 8.63 -3.35
C ALA A 148 12.16 7.15 -3.65
N MET A 149 13.19 6.88 -4.45
CA MET A 149 13.68 5.51 -4.61
C MET A 149 14.65 5.19 -3.46
N PRO A 150 14.63 3.97 -2.91
CA PRO A 150 15.63 3.55 -1.95
C PRO A 150 17.02 3.65 -2.59
N GLY A 151 18.00 4.13 -1.83
CA GLY A 151 19.38 4.20 -2.29
C GLY A 151 19.90 2.80 -2.63
N LYS A 152 20.78 2.71 -3.64
CA LYS A 152 21.58 1.49 -3.83
C LYS A 152 22.44 1.32 -2.59
N LYS A 153 22.38 0.15 -1.95
CA LYS A 153 23.41 -0.28 -1.00
C LYS A 153 24.70 -0.57 -1.75
#